data_AF-A0A5E4NH52-F1
#
_entry.id   AF-A0A5E4NH52-F1
#
_cell.length_a   1.000
_cell.length_b   1.000
_cell.length_c   1.000
_cell.angle_alpha   90.00
_cell.angle_beta   90.00
_cell.angle_gamma   90.00
#
_symmetry.space_group_name_H-M   'P 1'
#
loop_
_entity.id
_entity.type
_entity.pdbx_description
1 polymer ?
#
loop_
_entity_poly.entity_id
_entity_poly.type
_entity_poly.pdbx_seq_one_letter_code
_entity_poly.pdbx_strand_id
1 'polypeptide(L)'
;MKDKHLMPLLSHLMSMLLLYNPVDPLAFLVRQINEMINFRDDPDKPVPILFNDDDLANVFKGIDFMNRGSIDLKQYFKAMNTLGLNLDGFNRYPEVDEDNRIECKVFVYEA
;
A
#
# COMPACT_ATOMS: atom_id res chain seq x y z
N MET A 1 -26.64 -10.93 3.47
CA MET A 1 -25.35 -10.32 3.08
C MET A 1 -24.26 -11.17 3.71
N LYS A 2 -23.58 -12.03 2.94
CA LYS A 2 -22.58 -12.96 3.47
C LYS A 2 -21.28 -12.23 3.79
N ASP A 3 -20.58 -12.69 4.81
CA ASP A 3 -19.28 -12.32 5.39
C ASP A 3 -18.10 -12.22 4.39
N LYS A 4 -18.26 -11.49 3.29
CA LYS A 4 -17.28 -11.46 2.19
C LYS A 4 -16.02 -10.64 2.51
N HIS A 5 -16.09 -9.77 3.52
CA HIS A 5 -14.97 -8.87 3.88
C HIS A 5 -14.27 -9.27 5.19
N LEU A 6 -14.84 -10.18 5.98
CA LEU A 6 -14.23 -10.64 7.23
C LEU A 6 -12.95 -11.45 6.96
N MET A 7 -13.02 -12.41 6.04
CA MET A 7 -11.85 -13.25 5.70
C MET A 7 -10.69 -12.44 5.11
N PRO A 8 -10.90 -11.51 4.15
CA PRO A 8 -9.84 -10.60 3.70
C PRO A 8 -9.21 -9.78 4.82
N LEU A 9 -10.03 -9.22 5.72
CA LEU A 9 -9.53 -8.47 6.88
C LEU A 9 -8.68 -9.36 7.79
N LEU A 10 -9.16 -10.57 8.11
CA LEU A 10 -8.44 -11.51 8.95
C LEU A 10 -7.11 -11.92 8.32
N SER A 11 -7.10 -12.24 7.02
CA SER A 11 -5.88 -12.55 6.27
C SER A 11 -4.88 -11.41 6.30
N HIS A 12 -5.34 -10.17 6.15
CA HIS A 12 -4.48 -8.99 6.24
C HIS A 12 -3.86 -8.84 7.64
N LEU A 13 -4.67 -8.92 8.70
CA LEU A 13 -4.18 -8.85 10.08
C LEU A 13 -3.15 -9.94 10.39
N MET A 14 -3.36 -11.16 9.87
CA MET A 14 -2.40 -12.25 10.00
C MET A 14 -1.09 -11.97 9.26
N SER A 15 -1.15 -11.42 8.04
CA SER A 15 0.05 -11.00 7.29
C SER A 15 0.84 -9.93 8.05
N MET A 16 0.16 -8.97 8.68
CA MET A 16 0.81 -7.92 9.49
C MET A 16 1.56 -8.53 10.69
N LEU A 17 0.98 -9.53 11.37
CA LEU A 17 1.66 -10.22 12.46
C LEU A 17 2.91 -10.97 11.99
N LEU A 18 2.83 -11.64 10.84
CA LEU A 18 3.97 -12.38 10.27
C LEU A 18 5.09 -11.44 9.80
N LEU A 19 4.72 -10.30 9.23
CA LEU A 19 5.66 -9.32 8.69
C LEU A 19 6.39 -8.56 9.81
N TYR A 20 5.63 -7.99 10.75
CA TYR A 20 6.17 -7.10 11.78
C TYR A 20 6.67 -7.84 13.02
N ASN A 21 6.25 -9.09 13.23
CA ASN A 21 6.62 -9.93 14.37
C ASN A 21 6.67 -9.16 15.72
N PRO A 22 5.57 -8.49 16.11
CA PRO A 22 5.57 -7.60 17.27
C PRO A 22 5.74 -8.37 18.59
N VAL A 23 6.39 -7.73 19.57
CA VAL A 23 6.57 -8.28 20.93
C VAL A 23 5.24 -8.54 21.63
N ASP A 24 4.24 -7.68 21.40
CA ASP A 24 2.87 -7.84 21.87
C ASP A 24 1.89 -7.88 20.68
N PRO A 25 1.56 -9.09 20.16
CA PRO A 25 0.67 -9.26 19.02
C PRO A 25 -0.74 -8.71 19.23
N LEU A 26 -1.27 -8.81 20.46
CA LEU A 26 -2.65 -8.40 20.72
C LEU A 26 -2.76 -6.87 20.75
N ALA A 27 -1.85 -6.21 21.46
CA ALA A 27 -1.81 -4.75 21.49
C ALA A 27 -1.58 -4.16 20.09
N PHE A 28 -0.71 -4.80 19.30
CA PHE A 28 -0.49 -4.42 17.90
C PHE A 28 -1.77 -4.52 17.07
N LEU A 29 -2.47 -5.66 17.09
CA LEU A 29 -3.71 -5.84 16.33
C LEU A 29 -4.81 -4.86 16.74
N VAL A 30 -4.97 -4.60 18.04
CA VAL A 30 -5.94 -3.62 18.55
C VAL A 30 -5.63 -2.23 17.99
N ARG A 31 -4.35 -1.83 17.97
CA ARG A 31 -3.95 -0.55 17.37
C ARG A 31 -4.29 -0.48 15.88
N GLN A 32 -3.94 -1.50 15.09
CA GLN A 32 -4.23 -1.53 13.65
C GLN A 32 -5.73 -1.41 13.36
N ILE A 33 -6.57 -2.16 14.10
CA ILE A 33 -8.02 -2.10 13.93
C ILE A 33 -8.56 -0.72 14.32
N ASN A 34 -8.05 -0.11 15.38
CA ASN A 34 -8.45 1.23 15.79
C ASN A 34 -8.08 2.29 14.75
N GLU A 35 -6.91 2.19 14.11
CA GLU A 35 -6.52 3.07 13.00
C GLU A 35 -7.50 2.91 11.82
N MET A 36 -7.86 1.69 11.45
CA MET A 36 -8.85 1.42 10.39
C MET A 36 -10.23 2.00 10.71
N ILE A 37 -10.68 1.89 11.96
CA ILE A 37 -11.94 2.48 12.41
C ILE A 37 -11.87 4.01 12.37
N ASN A 38 -10.78 4.59 12.87
CA ASN A 38 -10.58 6.03 12.89
C ASN A 38 -10.59 6.65 11.49
N PHE A 39 -9.96 5.99 10.51
CA PHE A 39 -9.98 6.42 9.13
C PHE A 39 -11.37 6.29 8.48
N ARG A 40 -12.10 5.20 8.77
CA ARG A 40 -13.47 5.04 8.28
C ARG A 40 -14.39 6.15 8.77
N ASP A 41 -14.23 6.54 10.03
CA ASP A 41 -15.10 7.51 10.70
C ASP A 41 -14.68 8.97 10.41
N ASP A 42 -13.45 9.19 9.98
CA ASP A 42 -12.87 10.49 9.63
C ASP A 42 -11.92 10.37 8.42
N PRO A 43 -12.39 10.65 7.20
CA PRO A 43 -11.58 10.54 5.98
C PRO A 43 -10.41 11.53 5.91
N ASP A 44 -10.41 12.58 6.75
CA ASP A 44 -9.33 13.56 6.82
C ASP A 44 -8.15 13.04 7.67
N LYS A 45 -8.32 11.89 8.35
CA LYS A 45 -7.22 11.20 9.03
C LYS A 45 -6.35 10.44 8.04
N PRO A 46 -5.05 10.30 8.33
CA PRO A 46 -4.17 9.52 7.48
C PRO A 46 -4.70 8.09 7.35
N VAL A 47 -4.74 7.60 6.11
CA VAL A 47 -5.03 6.20 5.79
C VAL A 47 -4.14 5.34 6.69
N PRO A 48 -4.67 4.30 7.37
CA PRO A 48 -3.85 3.40 8.16
C PRO A 48 -2.74 2.89 7.25
N ILE A 49 -1.49 3.16 7.60
CA ILE A 49 -0.34 2.83 6.76
C ILE A 49 -0.27 1.30 6.70
N LEU A 50 -0.81 0.72 5.62
CA LEU A 50 -0.77 -0.72 5.36
C LEU A 50 0.63 -1.15 4.88
N PHE A 51 1.37 -0.20 4.29
CA PHE A 51 2.67 -0.40 3.68
C PHE A 51 3.58 0.73 4.12
N ASN A 52 4.70 0.40 4.75
CA ASN A 52 5.76 1.39 4.98
C ASN A 52 6.61 1.57 3.70
N ASP A 53 7.56 2.51 3.72
CA ASP A 53 8.44 2.79 2.57
C ASP A 53 9.20 1.55 2.07
N ASP A 54 9.63 0.65 2.97
CA ASP A 54 10.31 -0.58 2.61
C ASP A 54 9.34 -1.58 1.93
N ASP A 55 8.10 -1.67 2.41
CA ASP A 55 7.04 -2.48 1.79
C ASP A 55 6.74 -1.98 0.38
N LEU A 56 6.59 -0.66 0.21
CA LEU A 56 6.36 -0.02 -1.08
C LEU A 56 7.56 -0.20 -2.02
N ALA A 57 8.79 -0.06 -1.52
CA ALA A 57 10.00 -0.36 -2.30
C ALA A 57 10.06 -1.83 -2.75
N ASN A 58 9.58 -2.76 -1.92
CA ASN A 58 9.50 -4.17 -2.29
C ASN A 58 8.41 -4.45 -3.34
N VAL A 59 7.25 -3.77 -3.24
CA VAL A 59 6.21 -3.81 -4.28
C VAL A 59 6.78 -3.27 -5.60
N PHE A 60 7.49 -2.15 -5.57
CA PHE A 60 8.14 -1.58 -6.74
C PHE A 60 9.11 -2.57 -7.40
N LYS A 61 9.99 -3.20 -6.62
CA LYS A 61 10.93 -4.23 -7.12
C LYS A 61 10.20 -5.43 -7.73
N GLY A 62 9.06 -5.83 -7.16
CA GLY A 62 8.22 -6.89 -7.74
C GLY A 62 7.63 -6.54 -9.11
N ILE A 63 7.46 -5.24 -9.39
CA ILE A 63 6.90 -4.73 -10.66
C ILE A 63 8.01 -4.40 -11.66
N ASP A 64 9.17 -3.94 -11.21
CA ASP A 64 10.38 -3.76 -12.00
C ASP A 64 11.15 -5.07 -12.17
N PHE A 65 10.51 -6.06 -12.80
CA PHE A 65 11.08 -7.40 -13.02
C PHE A 65 12.38 -7.39 -13.84
N MET A 66 12.66 -6.31 -14.58
CA MET A 66 13.89 -6.14 -15.35
C MET A 66 15.00 -5.42 -14.57
N ASN A 67 14.76 -5.02 -13.32
CA ASN A 67 15.68 -4.24 -12.48
C ASN A 67 16.22 -2.98 -13.19
N ARG A 68 15.33 -2.25 -13.88
CA ARG A 68 15.69 -1.02 -14.60
C ARG A 68 15.84 0.19 -13.66
N GLY A 69 15.33 0.09 -12.42
CA GLY A 69 15.25 1.19 -11.46
C GLY A 69 14.07 2.13 -11.68
N SER A 70 13.27 1.92 -12.73
CA SER A 70 12.11 2.74 -13.09
C SER A 70 11.01 1.89 -13.73
N ILE A 71 9.75 2.29 -13.55
CA ILE A 71 8.57 1.63 -14.11
C ILE A 71 7.84 2.54 -15.09
N ASP A 72 7.12 1.98 -16.06
CA ASP A 72 6.27 2.80 -16.93
C ASP A 72 4.92 3.15 -16.26
N LEU A 73 4.18 4.07 -16.86
CA LEU A 73 2.90 4.55 -16.33
C LEU A 73 1.85 3.42 -16.19
N LYS A 74 1.86 2.39 -17.06
CA LYS A 74 0.92 1.26 -16.95
C LYS A 74 1.27 0.40 -15.74
N GLN A 75 2.56 0.17 -15.51
CA GLN A 75 3.06 -0.54 -14.34
C GLN A 75 2.73 0.22 -13.05
N TYR A 76 2.88 1.54 -13.03
CA TYR A 76 2.47 2.39 -11.91
C TYR A 76 0.97 2.26 -11.59
N PHE A 77 0.08 2.41 -12.58
CA PHE A 77 -1.36 2.25 -12.36
C PHE A 77 -1.74 0.85 -11.85
N LYS A 78 -1.03 -0.18 -12.30
CA LYS A 78 -1.21 -1.55 -11.81
C LYS A 78 -0.72 -1.70 -10.37
N ALA A 79 0.40 -1.05 -10.01
CA ALA A 79 0.94 -1.03 -8.67
C ALA A 79 -0.06 -0.41 -7.69
N MET A 80 -0.56 0.78 -8.00
CA MET A 80 -1.51 1.51 -7.17
C MET A 80 -2.81 0.72 -6.94
N ASN A 81 -3.35 0.09 -7.99
CA ASN A 81 -4.50 -0.81 -7.84
C ASN A 81 -4.19 -2.04 -6.96
N THR A 82 -2.95 -2.56 -7.01
CA THR A 82 -2.53 -3.69 -6.17
C THR A 82 -2.45 -3.30 -4.70
N LEU A 83 -2.09 -2.05 -4.42
CA LEU A 83 -2.12 -1.46 -3.07
C LEU A 83 -3.55 -1.12 -2.59
N GLY A 84 -4.55 -1.29 -3.45
CA GLY A 84 -5.94 -0.99 -3.15
C GLY A 84 -6.32 0.48 -3.34
N LEU A 85 -5.44 1.30 -3.90
CA LEU A 85 -5.73 2.69 -4.26
C LEU A 85 -6.56 2.72 -5.55
N ASN A 86 -7.73 3.36 -5.48
CA ASN A 86 -8.62 3.59 -6.63
C ASN A 86 -8.16 4.81 -7.44
N LEU A 87 -8.70 5.00 -8.66
CA LEU A 87 -8.25 6.05 -9.60
C LEU A 87 -8.39 7.49 -9.09
N ASP A 88 -9.14 7.70 -8.01
CA ASP A 88 -9.31 9.01 -7.35
C ASP A 88 -8.42 9.15 -6.09
N GLY A 89 -7.69 8.09 -5.72
CA GLY A 89 -6.88 8.01 -4.50
C GLY A 89 -5.38 8.20 -4.69
N PHE A 90 -4.90 8.49 -5.92
CA PHE A 90 -3.48 8.73 -6.19
C PHE A 90 -3.28 9.64 -7.42
N ASN A 91 -2.09 10.22 -7.55
CA ASN A 91 -1.77 11.13 -8.65
C ASN A 91 -1.79 10.40 -10.01
N ARG A 92 -2.61 10.89 -10.94
CA ARG A 92 -2.74 10.36 -12.31
C ARG A 92 -1.65 10.87 -13.27
N TYR A 93 -0.90 11.88 -12.84
CA TYR A 93 0.19 12.51 -13.58
C TYR A 93 1.43 12.60 -12.67
N PRO A 94 2.02 11.45 -12.26
CA PRO A 94 3.21 11.45 -11.42
C PRO A 94 4.39 12.08 -12.15
N GLU A 95 5.40 12.50 -11.40
CA GLU A 95 6.67 12.93 -11.97
C GLU A 95 7.31 11.77 -12.76
N VAL A 96 7.77 12.08 -13.98
CA VAL A 96 8.44 11.12 -14.86
C VAL A 96 9.78 11.66 -15.34
N ASP A 97 10.69 10.76 -15.65
CA ASP A 97 11.96 11.08 -16.32
C ASP A 97 11.77 11.39 -17.82
N GLU A 98 12.88 11.65 -18.51
CA GLU A 98 12.91 11.96 -19.95
C GLU A 98 12.37 10.83 -20.84
N ASP A 99 12.33 9.59 -20.34
CA ASP A 99 11.84 8.39 -21.04
C ASP A 99 10.38 8.05 -20.65
N ASN A 100 9.67 8.96 -19.95
CA ASN A 100 8.33 8.76 -19.40
C ASN A 100 8.26 7.60 -18.38
N ARG A 101 9.29 7.42 -17.57
CA ARG A 101 9.36 6.39 -16.52
C ARG A 101 9.36 7.02 -15.13
N ILE A 102 8.91 6.23 -14.15
CA ILE A 102 8.68 6.63 -12.78
C ILE A 102 9.72 5.93 -11.91
N GLU A 103 10.53 6.70 -11.19
CA GLU A 103 11.50 6.18 -10.23
C GLU A 103 10.84 5.65 -8.96
N CYS A 104 11.51 4.74 -8.24
CA CYS A 104 11.03 4.18 -6.97
C CYS A 104 10.68 5.25 -5.94
N LYS A 105 11.47 6.32 -5.85
CA LYS A 105 11.23 7.42 -4.90
C LYS A 105 9.90 8.14 -5.16
N VAL A 106 9.54 8.31 -6.44
CA VAL A 106 8.28 8.93 -6.84
C VAL A 106 7.12 7.99 -6.54
N PHE A 107 7.29 6.70 -6.85
CA PHE A 107 6.28 5.70 -6.52
C PHE A 107 5.98 5.64 -5.01
N VAL A 108 7.01 5.59 -4.16
CA VAL A 108 6.85 5.52 -2.69
C VAL A 108 6.20 6.79 -2.15
N TYR A 109 6.51 7.96 -2.71
CA TYR A 109 5.90 9.23 -2.29
C TYR A 109 4.41 9.33 -2.65
N GLU A 110 4.00 8.75 -3.78
CA GLU A 110 2.63 8.82 -4.30
C GLU A 110 1.70 7.73 -3.75
N ALA A 111 2.23 6.69 -3.11
CA ALA A 111 1.51 5.51 -2.61
C ALA A 111 1.20 5.60 -1.11
#